data_AF-A0AA41DCX4-F1
#
_entry.id   AF-A0AA41DCX4-F1
#
_cell.length_a   1.000
_cell.length_b   1.000
_cell.length_c   1.000
_cell.angle_alpha   90.00
_cell.angle_beta   90.00
_cell.angle_gamma   90.00
#
_symmetry.space_group_name_H-M   'P 1'
#
loop_
_entity.id
_entity.type
_entity.pdbx_description
1 polymer ?
#
loop_
_entity_poly.entity_id
_entity_poly.type
_entity_poly.pdbx_seq_one_letter_code
_entity_poly.pdbx_strand_id
1 'polypeptide(L)'
;MARKFLYVVAALIVLTIAAAFAYRLFGNQLLRWSTVPSESFQTQAVTRAEEYRDRKMWLARPDLPGNPALWVPTGYTPGQPGQGAAVFFIHPTSYISKAHWNAPLDDPETNGRAELFLRGQASAFNGAGDIWAPRYRQATFGAFLTSMADAERAFDLAYRDVDAAFTAFLADVDPKRPLILAGHSQGALHLSRLLTDRVAKTPALKRRIVAAYVVGWPISMTADLPAMGLPACATPDQTGCILSWQSFGEPADPSLILDVFDQTNGYTGAPRKGTQMLCTNPLTGTPGVAAPATANLGTLYPSADLKTAAIAAGKVPAKCEGRGILTIGEGPSVGPYVLPGNNYHVYDYSLFWANVRADAERRLKAFR
;
A
#
# COMPACT_ATOMS: atom_id res chain seq x y z
N MET A 1 -43.95 35.70 -3.15
CA MET A 1 -43.06 34.72 -3.79
C MET A 1 -41.72 34.62 -3.08
N ALA A 2 -40.97 35.72 -2.91
CA ALA A 2 -39.65 35.74 -2.25
C ALA A 2 -39.62 35.16 -0.81
N ARG A 3 -40.63 35.43 0.03
CA ARG A 3 -40.65 34.92 1.42
C ARG A 3 -40.75 33.39 1.51
N LYS A 4 -41.53 32.77 0.62
CA LYS A 4 -41.66 31.29 0.56
C LYS A 4 -40.37 30.65 0.06
N PHE A 5 -39.73 31.28 -0.93
CA PHE A 5 -38.42 30.86 -1.44
C PHE A 5 -37.33 30.91 -0.33
N LEU A 6 -37.28 32.00 0.45
CA LEU A 6 -36.33 32.12 1.56
C LEU A 6 -36.53 31.06 2.65
N TYR A 7 -37.78 30.67 2.95
CA TYR A 7 -38.02 29.56 3.90
C TYR A 7 -37.55 28.20 3.36
N VAL A 8 -37.70 27.96 2.06
CA VAL A 8 -37.18 26.74 1.42
C VAL A 8 -35.65 26.71 1.48
N VAL A 9 -34.99 27.83 1.14
CA VAL A 9 -33.53 27.95 1.21
C VAL A 9 -33.03 27.78 2.65
N ALA A 10 -33.67 28.42 3.63
CA ALA A 10 -33.31 28.28 5.04
C ALA A 10 -33.49 26.83 5.53
N ALA A 11 -34.57 26.15 5.15
CA ALA A 11 -34.78 24.75 5.49
C ALA A 11 -33.71 23.83 4.88
N LEU A 12 -33.33 24.05 3.62
CA LEU A 12 -32.25 23.30 2.97
C LEU A 12 -30.89 23.54 3.64
N ILE A 13 -30.60 24.77 4.06
CA ILE A 13 -29.37 25.09 4.81
C ILE A 13 -29.37 24.35 6.15
N VAL A 14 -30.47 24.40 6.91
CA VAL A 14 -30.59 23.68 8.20
C VAL A 14 -30.45 22.17 8.02
N LEU A 15 -31.08 21.59 6.99
CA LEU A 15 -30.92 20.16 6.66
C LEU A 15 -29.49 19.81 6.29
N THR A 16 -28.80 20.67 5.53
CA THR A 16 -27.39 20.47 5.16
C THR A 16 -26.49 20.53 6.39
N ILE A 17 -26.72 21.50 7.29
CA ILE A 17 -25.97 21.63 8.55
C ILE A 17 -26.24 20.41 9.45
N ALA A 18 -27.49 19.99 9.58
CA ALA A 18 -27.88 18.81 10.36
C ALA A 18 -27.28 17.52 9.79
N ALA A 19 -27.27 17.35 8.47
CA ALA A 19 -26.64 16.21 7.79
C ALA A 19 -25.12 16.23 7.95
N ALA A 20 -24.47 17.40 7.83
CA ALA A 20 -23.04 17.54 8.08
C ALA A 20 -22.69 17.25 9.55
N PHE A 21 -23.52 17.68 10.49
CA PHE A 21 -23.37 17.39 11.92
C PHE A 21 -23.59 15.91 12.23
N ALA A 22 -24.63 15.29 11.66
CA ALA A 22 -24.88 13.85 11.79
C ALA A 22 -23.77 13.01 11.13
N TYR A 23 -23.26 13.39 9.96
CA TYR A 23 -22.10 12.74 9.34
C TYR A 23 -20.83 12.93 10.19
N ARG A 24 -20.65 14.09 10.81
CA ARG A 24 -19.54 14.33 11.74
C ARG A 24 -19.64 13.48 13.01
N LEU A 25 -20.84 13.21 13.51
CA LEU A 25 -21.06 12.40 14.71
C LEU A 25 -21.11 10.88 14.43
N PHE A 26 -21.67 10.48 13.30
CA PHE A 26 -22.00 9.08 12.98
C PHE A 26 -21.34 8.57 11.69
N GLY A 27 -20.52 9.36 11.01
CA GLY A 27 -19.94 9.02 9.70
C GLY A 27 -19.13 7.72 9.71
N ASN A 28 -18.35 7.47 10.76
CA ASN A 28 -17.61 6.21 10.91
C ASN A 28 -18.55 5.01 11.12
N GLN A 29 -19.68 5.19 11.82
CA GLN A 29 -20.68 4.12 12.01
C GLN A 29 -21.45 3.85 10.70
N LEU A 30 -21.80 4.90 9.96
CA LEU A 30 -22.42 4.81 8.64
C LEU A 30 -21.49 4.14 7.63
N LEU A 31 -20.20 4.51 7.64
CA LEU A 31 -19.17 3.89 6.81
C LEU A 31 -18.99 2.41 7.13
N ARG A 32 -18.95 2.05 8.42
CA ARG A 32 -18.94 0.63 8.86
C ARG A 32 -20.18 -0.10 8.35
N TRP A 33 -21.38 0.45 8.55
CA TRP A 33 -22.62 -0.18 8.10
C TRP A 33 -22.73 -0.33 6.57
N SER A 34 -22.14 0.60 5.82
CA SER A 34 -22.16 0.56 4.35
C SER A 34 -21.10 -0.34 3.74
N THR A 35 -20.03 -0.68 4.46
CA THR A 35 -18.86 -1.40 3.91
C THR A 35 -18.52 -2.73 4.59
N VAL A 36 -18.95 -2.95 5.83
CA VAL A 36 -18.72 -4.23 6.54
C VAL A 36 -19.76 -5.25 6.06
N PRO A 37 -19.34 -6.46 5.64
CA PRO A 37 -20.26 -7.53 5.27
C PRO A 37 -21.17 -7.94 6.43
N SER A 38 -22.43 -8.25 6.11
CA SER A 38 -23.39 -8.77 7.09
C SER A 38 -23.38 -10.30 7.19
N GLU A 39 -22.76 -11.00 6.23
CA GLU A 39 -22.61 -12.45 6.28
C GLU A 39 -21.53 -12.86 7.29
N SER A 40 -21.58 -14.11 7.76
CA SER A 40 -20.44 -14.72 8.46
C SER A 40 -19.36 -15.15 7.46
N PHE A 41 -18.10 -15.10 7.88
CA PHE A 41 -16.99 -15.58 7.07
C PHE A 41 -17.20 -17.03 6.61
N GLN A 42 -17.10 -17.25 5.30
CA GLN A 42 -17.17 -18.57 4.68
C GLN A 42 -15.77 -19.15 4.53
N THR A 43 -15.54 -20.34 5.08
CA THR A 43 -14.25 -21.04 4.89
C THR A 43 -14.14 -21.46 3.43
N GLN A 44 -13.07 -21.01 2.78
CA GLN A 44 -12.78 -21.34 1.39
C GLN A 44 -11.60 -22.30 1.29
N ALA A 45 -11.51 -23.01 0.15
CA ALA A 45 -10.38 -23.87 -0.14
C ALA A 45 -9.06 -23.09 -0.09
N VAL A 46 -8.03 -23.74 0.44
CA VAL A 46 -6.66 -23.19 0.46
C VAL A 46 -6.13 -23.21 -0.97
N THR A 47 -5.70 -22.05 -1.46
CA THR A 47 -5.02 -21.95 -2.76
C THR A 47 -3.64 -22.56 -2.63
N ARG A 48 -3.33 -23.55 -3.46
CA ARG A 48 -2.00 -24.16 -3.47
C ARG A 48 -1.05 -23.37 -4.35
N ALA A 49 0.26 -23.46 -4.06
CA ALA A 49 1.29 -22.77 -4.85
C ALA A 49 1.26 -23.20 -6.33
N GLU A 50 0.88 -24.45 -6.64
CA GLU A 50 0.80 -24.92 -8.03
C GLU A 50 -0.26 -24.20 -8.86
N GLU A 51 -1.31 -23.67 -8.22
CA GLU A 51 -2.37 -22.91 -8.91
C GLU A 51 -1.81 -21.60 -9.47
N TYR A 52 -0.83 -20.99 -8.80
CA TYR A 52 -0.12 -19.81 -9.27
C TYR A 52 0.87 -20.09 -10.42
N ARG A 53 0.96 -21.32 -10.94
CA ARG A 53 1.58 -21.56 -12.25
C ARG A 53 0.70 -21.09 -13.40
N ASP A 54 -0.62 -21.00 -13.19
CA ASP A 54 -1.52 -20.42 -14.17
C ASP A 54 -1.31 -18.90 -14.23
N ARG A 55 -1.02 -18.42 -15.44
CA ARG A 55 -0.93 -17.00 -15.79
C ARG A 55 -2.14 -16.19 -15.35
N LYS A 56 -3.34 -16.79 -15.33
CA LYS A 56 -4.58 -16.12 -14.88
C LYS A 56 -4.58 -15.74 -13.41
N MET A 57 -3.74 -16.38 -12.59
CA MET A 57 -3.61 -16.07 -11.16
C MET A 57 -2.72 -14.84 -10.91
N TRP A 58 -2.27 -14.15 -11.95
CA TRP A 58 -1.43 -12.96 -11.86
C TRP A 58 -2.13 -11.77 -12.51
N LEU A 59 -2.06 -10.62 -11.84
CA LEU A 59 -2.41 -9.33 -12.45
C LEU A 59 -1.23 -8.76 -13.22
N ALA A 60 -0.02 -8.95 -12.69
CA ALA A 60 1.23 -8.59 -13.37
C ALA A 60 2.20 -9.77 -13.29
N ARG A 61 2.83 -10.05 -14.43
CA ARG A 61 3.89 -11.04 -14.59
C ARG A 61 4.64 -10.72 -15.90
N PRO A 62 5.97 -10.88 -15.99
CA PRO A 62 6.76 -10.36 -17.12
C PRO A 62 6.35 -10.87 -18.50
N ASP A 63 5.80 -12.08 -18.57
CA ASP A 63 5.38 -12.74 -19.80
C ASP A 63 3.89 -12.53 -20.13
N LEU A 64 3.13 -11.79 -19.30
CA LEU A 64 1.73 -11.47 -19.57
C LEU A 64 1.56 -10.33 -20.58
N PRO A 65 0.76 -10.52 -21.65
CA PRO A 65 0.32 -9.42 -22.50
C PRO A 65 -0.49 -8.40 -21.69
N GLY A 66 -0.30 -7.11 -21.99
CA GLY A 66 -1.05 -6.05 -21.31
C GLY A 66 -0.71 -5.87 -19.82
N ASN A 67 0.43 -6.39 -19.36
CA ASN A 67 0.87 -6.28 -17.97
C ASN A 67 0.79 -4.83 -17.45
N PRO A 68 -0.09 -4.51 -16.49
CA PRO A 68 -0.31 -3.15 -16.00
C PRO A 68 0.93 -2.59 -15.29
N ALA A 69 1.81 -3.44 -14.78
CA ALA A 69 3.04 -3.01 -14.12
C ALA A 69 4.12 -2.50 -15.11
N LEU A 70 3.97 -2.76 -16.41
CA LEU A 70 4.82 -2.18 -17.46
C LEU A 70 4.38 -0.77 -17.90
N TRP A 71 3.22 -0.30 -17.44
CA TRP A 71 2.77 1.07 -17.70
C TRP A 71 3.77 2.06 -17.10
N VAL A 72 3.98 3.18 -17.79
CA VAL A 72 4.81 4.28 -17.32
C VAL A 72 4.17 5.63 -17.69
N PRO A 73 4.36 6.67 -16.88
CA PRO A 73 3.93 8.03 -17.23
C PRO A 73 4.72 8.58 -18.42
N THR A 74 4.22 9.65 -19.04
CA THR A 74 4.87 10.31 -20.18
C THR A 74 6.32 10.70 -19.83
N GLY A 75 7.27 10.35 -20.71
CA GLY A 75 8.69 10.65 -20.53
C GLY A 75 9.50 9.58 -19.81
N TYR A 76 8.87 8.48 -19.39
CA TYR A 76 9.55 7.31 -18.80
C TYR A 76 9.48 6.11 -19.74
N THR A 77 10.40 5.17 -19.54
CA THR A 77 10.41 3.87 -20.21
C THR A 77 10.45 2.76 -19.17
N PRO A 78 9.74 1.64 -19.37
CA PRO A 78 9.92 0.47 -18.51
C PRO A 78 11.34 -0.08 -18.67
N GLY A 79 11.82 -0.81 -17.66
CA GLY A 79 13.08 -1.54 -17.72
C GLY A 79 13.04 -2.65 -18.77
N GLN A 80 14.22 -3.18 -19.10
CA GLN A 80 14.30 -4.29 -20.05
C GLN A 80 13.89 -5.61 -19.37
N PRO A 81 12.97 -6.40 -19.99
CA PRO A 81 12.56 -7.69 -19.45
C PRO A 81 13.76 -8.61 -19.17
N GLY A 82 13.71 -9.33 -18.05
CA GLY A 82 14.77 -10.25 -17.64
C GLY A 82 16.00 -9.59 -17.01
N GLN A 83 16.07 -8.25 -16.95
CA GLN A 83 17.18 -7.53 -16.30
C GLN A 83 16.81 -7.06 -14.88
N GLY A 84 17.85 -6.80 -14.08
CA GLY A 84 17.69 -6.31 -12.72
C GLY A 84 17.07 -7.32 -11.75
N ALA A 85 16.34 -6.82 -10.74
CA ALA A 85 15.70 -7.65 -9.72
C ALA A 85 14.45 -8.36 -10.26
N ALA A 86 14.00 -9.39 -9.54
CA ALA A 86 12.60 -9.81 -9.58
C ALA A 86 11.85 -9.11 -8.45
N VAL A 87 10.76 -8.42 -8.80
CA VAL A 87 9.98 -7.61 -7.88
C VAL A 87 8.68 -8.34 -7.55
N PHE A 88 8.48 -8.70 -6.29
CA PHE A 88 7.19 -9.23 -5.83
C PHE A 88 6.39 -8.10 -5.18
N PHE A 89 5.35 -7.65 -5.88
CA PHE A 89 4.50 -6.53 -5.46
C PHE A 89 3.13 -7.02 -4.99
N ILE A 90 2.76 -6.73 -3.75
CA ILE A 90 1.46 -7.08 -3.19
C ILE A 90 0.60 -5.80 -3.19
N HIS A 91 -0.41 -5.78 -4.06
CA HIS A 91 -1.26 -4.60 -4.27
C HIS A 91 -2.16 -4.30 -3.07
N PRO A 92 -2.70 -3.07 -2.94
CA PRO A 92 -3.59 -2.72 -1.85
C PRO A 92 -4.99 -3.30 -2.06
N THR A 93 -5.88 -3.03 -1.11
CA THR A 93 -7.30 -3.36 -1.20
C THR A 93 -7.96 -2.65 -2.37
N SER A 94 -8.45 -3.45 -3.31
CA SER A 94 -9.27 -3.05 -4.45
C SER A 94 -10.69 -3.57 -4.35
N TYR A 95 -11.00 -4.41 -3.36
CA TYR A 95 -12.35 -4.90 -3.11
C TYR A 95 -13.06 -4.00 -2.10
N ILE A 96 -14.04 -3.24 -2.57
CA ILE A 96 -14.82 -2.28 -1.76
C ILE A 96 -16.27 -2.73 -1.53
N SER A 97 -16.67 -3.84 -2.15
CA SER A 97 -18.01 -4.39 -1.96
C SER A 97 -18.11 -5.05 -0.58
N LYS A 98 -19.29 -4.94 0.03
CA LYS A 98 -19.65 -5.64 1.26
C LYS A 98 -20.34 -6.98 1.04
N ALA A 99 -20.39 -7.45 -0.21
CA ALA A 99 -21.08 -8.69 -0.56
C ALA A 99 -20.45 -9.89 0.15
N HIS A 100 -19.12 -9.95 0.18
CA HIS A 100 -18.37 -10.99 0.85
C HIS A 100 -17.23 -10.43 1.71
N TRP A 101 -16.71 -11.26 2.61
CA TRP A 101 -15.50 -10.93 3.37
C TRP A 101 -14.24 -10.86 2.50
N ASN A 102 -14.18 -11.67 1.44
CA ASN A 102 -13.05 -11.71 0.52
C ASN A 102 -13.51 -11.62 -0.93
N ALA A 103 -12.72 -10.94 -1.76
CA ALA A 103 -12.99 -10.79 -3.19
C ALA A 103 -12.95 -12.14 -3.94
N PRO A 104 -13.93 -12.43 -4.81
CA PRO A 104 -13.76 -13.46 -5.83
C PRO A 104 -12.55 -13.14 -6.73
N LEU A 105 -11.77 -14.15 -7.11
CA LEU A 105 -10.54 -13.98 -7.89
C LEU A 105 -10.81 -13.45 -9.32
N ASP A 106 -12.00 -13.69 -9.84
CA ASP A 106 -12.45 -13.31 -11.17
C ASP A 106 -13.34 -12.05 -11.18
N ASP A 107 -13.54 -11.38 -10.03
CA ASP A 107 -14.35 -10.17 -9.95
C ASP A 107 -13.75 -9.04 -10.83
N PRO A 108 -14.44 -8.59 -11.89
CA PRO A 108 -13.85 -7.70 -12.89
C PRO A 108 -13.63 -6.29 -12.35
N GLU A 109 -14.49 -5.80 -11.45
CA GLU A 109 -14.37 -4.46 -10.87
C GLU A 109 -13.17 -4.38 -9.94
N THR A 110 -13.01 -5.38 -9.06
CA THR A 110 -11.87 -5.51 -8.15
C THR A 110 -10.57 -5.62 -8.94
N ASN A 111 -10.52 -6.52 -9.92
CA ASN A 111 -9.32 -6.70 -10.73
C ASN A 111 -8.98 -5.44 -11.54
N GLY A 112 -9.95 -4.77 -12.16
CA GLY A 112 -9.72 -3.51 -12.87
C GLY A 112 -9.19 -2.39 -11.96
N ARG A 113 -9.69 -2.31 -10.72
CA ARG A 113 -9.17 -1.37 -9.72
C ARG A 113 -7.77 -1.76 -9.23
N ALA A 114 -7.48 -3.05 -9.07
CA ALA A 114 -6.14 -3.53 -8.75
C ALA A 114 -5.12 -3.20 -9.85
N GLU A 115 -5.49 -3.38 -11.12
CA GLU A 115 -4.66 -2.99 -12.27
C GLU A 115 -4.34 -1.48 -12.27
N LEU A 116 -5.31 -0.64 -11.90
CA LEU A 116 -5.08 0.80 -11.74
C LEU A 116 -4.05 1.09 -10.64
N PHE A 117 -4.12 0.41 -9.49
CA PHE A 117 -3.11 0.54 -8.44
C PHE A 117 -1.74 0.06 -8.92
N LEU A 118 -1.65 -1.01 -9.70
CA LEU A 118 -0.38 -1.47 -10.27
C LEU A 118 0.25 -0.41 -11.19
N ARG A 119 -0.54 0.30 -12.00
CA ARG A 119 -0.06 1.43 -12.81
C ARG A 119 0.44 2.59 -11.94
N GLY A 120 -0.29 2.97 -10.89
CA GLY A 120 0.07 4.11 -10.05
C GLY A 120 1.17 3.84 -9.01
N GLN A 121 1.36 2.58 -8.63
CA GLN A 121 2.20 2.19 -7.49
C GLN A 121 3.31 1.22 -7.91
N ALA A 122 2.96 0.03 -8.42
CA ALA A 122 3.93 -1.01 -8.75
C ALA A 122 4.88 -0.58 -9.86
N SER A 123 4.38 0.17 -10.86
CA SER A 123 5.18 0.66 -11.98
C SER A 123 6.40 1.49 -11.58
N ALA A 124 6.43 2.07 -10.37
CA ALA A 124 7.61 2.78 -9.85
C ALA A 124 8.84 1.85 -9.81
N PHE A 125 8.64 0.54 -9.67
CA PHE A 125 9.72 -0.46 -9.61
C PHE A 125 10.12 -1.03 -10.98
N ASN A 126 9.40 -0.73 -12.06
CA ASN A 126 9.60 -1.41 -13.34
C ASN A 126 10.90 -1.01 -14.05
N GLY A 127 11.62 0.02 -13.56
CA GLY A 127 12.99 0.34 -13.95
C GLY A 127 14.05 -0.51 -13.25
N ALA A 128 13.75 -0.99 -12.05
CA ALA A 128 14.65 -1.83 -11.26
C ALA A 128 14.49 -3.33 -11.61
N GLY A 129 13.37 -3.75 -12.20
CA GLY A 129 13.24 -5.10 -12.72
C GLY A 129 11.81 -5.56 -12.99
N ASP A 130 11.69 -6.88 -13.11
CA ASP A 130 10.48 -7.58 -13.54
C ASP A 130 9.47 -7.71 -12.41
N ILE A 131 8.27 -7.14 -12.58
CA ILE A 131 7.23 -7.13 -11.54
C ILE A 131 6.28 -8.31 -11.67
N TRP A 132 6.05 -8.94 -10.53
CA TRP A 132 5.07 -10.00 -10.28
C TRP A 132 4.07 -9.51 -9.24
N ALA A 133 2.79 -9.46 -9.59
CA ALA A 133 1.71 -9.12 -8.68
C ALA A 133 0.59 -10.16 -8.80
N PRO A 134 0.31 -10.94 -7.75
CA PRO A 134 -0.70 -12.00 -7.82
C PRO A 134 -2.11 -11.44 -7.76
N ARG A 135 -3.07 -12.17 -8.31
CA ARG A 135 -4.46 -12.11 -7.84
C ARG A 135 -4.52 -12.84 -6.51
N TYR A 136 -5.17 -12.26 -5.52
CA TYR A 136 -5.44 -12.94 -4.26
C TYR A 136 -6.82 -12.50 -3.74
N ARG A 137 -7.45 -13.34 -2.92
CA ARG A 137 -8.78 -13.08 -2.35
C ARG A 137 -8.68 -12.02 -1.26
N GLN A 138 -8.50 -10.78 -1.68
CA GLN A 138 -8.38 -9.60 -0.82
C GLN A 138 -9.51 -9.55 0.20
N ALA A 139 -9.18 -9.30 1.46
CA ALA A 139 -10.22 -8.96 2.43
C ALA A 139 -10.85 -7.61 2.02
N THR A 140 -12.17 -7.49 2.15
CA THR A 140 -12.89 -6.26 1.79
C THR A 140 -12.42 -5.05 2.59
N PHE A 141 -12.55 -3.85 2.02
CA PHE A 141 -12.26 -2.60 2.71
C PHE A 141 -12.93 -2.51 4.09
N GLY A 142 -14.17 -2.99 4.22
CA GLY A 142 -14.89 -3.02 5.50
C GLY A 142 -14.18 -3.81 6.60
N ALA A 143 -13.34 -4.80 6.26
CA ALA A 143 -12.58 -5.58 7.24
C ALA A 143 -11.61 -4.71 8.06
N PHE A 144 -11.13 -3.59 7.52
CA PHE A 144 -10.29 -2.63 8.25
C PHE A 144 -11.05 -1.75 9.23
N LEU A 145 -12.39 -1.74 9.16
CA LEU A 145 -13.23 -0.85 9.94
C LEU A 145 -13.91 -1.56 11.12
N THR A 146 -13.59 -2.82 11.37
CA THR A 146 -14.23 -3.65 12.40
C THR A 146 -13.20 -4.49 13.17
N SER A 147 -13.57 -4.98 14.34
CA SER A 147 -12.78 -5.90 15.18
C SER A 147 -13.39 -7.31 15.23
N MET A 148 -14.34 -7.61 14.33
CA MET A 148 -14.95 -8.94 14.23
C MET A 148 -13.91 -9.99 13.87
N ALA A 149 -14.00 -11.17 14.47
CA ALA A 149 -13.13 -12.31 14.14
C ALA A 149 -13.20 -12.71 12.65
N ASP A 150 -14.31 -12.40 11.97
CA ASP A 150 -14.45 -12.61 10.52
C ASP A 150 -13.48 -11.77 9.69
N ALA A 151 -13.17 -10.55 10.13
CA ALA A 151 -12.19 -9.70 9.46
C ALA A 151 -10.79 -10.33 9.53
N GLU A 152 -10.41 -10.84 10.69
CA GLU A 152 -9.12 -11.54 10.87
C GLU A 152 -9.05 -12.82 10.02
N ARG A 153 -10.13 -13.60 9.96
CA ARG A 153 -10.23 -14.77 9.07
C ARG A 153 -10.11 -14.38 7.60
N ALA A 154 -10.65 -13.23 7.21
CA ALA A 154 -10.53 -12.70 5.86
C ALA A 154 -9.08 -12.30 5.53
N PHE A 155 -8.38 -11.62 6.45
CA PHE A 155 -6.96 -11.31 6.28
C PHE A 155 -6.08 -12.57 6.24
N ASP A 156 -6.40 -13.58 7.05
CA ASP A 156 -5.71 -14.88 7.02
C ASP A 156 -5.88 -15.60 5.68
N LEU A 157 -7.09 -15.61 5.13
CA LEU A 157 -7.35 -16.19 3.81
C LEU A 157 -6.55 -15.45 2.71
N ALA A 158 -6.62 -14.12 2.71
CA ALA A 158 -5.90 -13.28 1.75
C ALA A 158 -4.38 -13.50 1.85
N TYR A 159 -3.84 -13.61 3.06
CA TYR A 159 -2.42 -13.88 3.27
C TYR A 159 -1.99 -15.26 2.75
N ARG A 160 -2.80 -16.30 2.94
CA ARG A 160 -2.49 -17.65 2.43
C ARG A 160 -2.35 -17.66 0.91
N ASP A 161 -3.18 -16.91 0.21
CA ASP A 161 -3.06 -16.73 -1.24
C ASP A 161 -1.75 -16.01 -1.61
N VAL A 162 -1.39 -14.95 -0.89
CA VAL A 162 -0.12 -14.23 -1.08
C VAL A 162 1.10 -15.13 -0.83
N ASP A 163 1.06 -15.97 0.21
CA ASP A 163 2.14 -16.91 0.54
C ASP A 163 2.28 -18.04 -0.52
N ALA A 164 1.15 -18.55 -1.02
CA ALA A 164 1.12 -19.49 -2.13
C ALA A 164 1.68 -18.86 -3.43
N ALA A 165 1.28 -17.64 -3.75
CA ALA A 165 1.81 -16.87 -4.87
C ALA A 165 3.30 -16.62 -4.75
N PHE A 166 3.78 -16.24 -3.57
CA PHE A 166 5.20 -16.00 -3.32
C PHE A 166 6.02 -17.28 -3.48
N THR A 167 5.47 -18.42 -3.07
CA THR A 167 6.10 -19.73 -3.30
C THR A 167 6.24 -20.05 -4.79
N ALA A 168 5.20 -19.81 -5.59
CA ALA A 168 5.26 -19.98 -7.03
C ALA A 168 6.24 -18.99 -7.70
N PHE A 169 6.23 -17.73 -7.28
CA PHE A 169 7.17 -16.70 -7.71
C PHE A 169 8.63 -17.12 -7.48
N LEU A 170 8.96 -17.62 -6.29
CA LEU A 170 10.32 -18.08 -5.98
C LEU A 170 10.74 -19.31 -6.79
N ALA A 171 9.78 -20.12 -7.24
CA ALA A 171 10.04 -21.27 -8.11
C ALA A 171 10.29 -20.87 -9.58
N ASP A 172 9.64 -19.81 -10.06
CA ASP A 172 9.78 -19.31 -11.43
C ASP A 172 10.99 -18.37 -11.62
N VAL A 173 11.42 -17.67 -10.56
CA VAL A 173 12.55 -16.73 -10.61
C VAL A 173 13.88 -17.44 -10.40
N ASP A 174 14.89 -17.11 -11.22
CA ASP A 174 16.27 -17.59 -11.04
C ASP A 174 16.72 -17.41 -9.57
N PRO A 175 17.13 -18.48 -8.87
CA PRO A 175 17.56 -18.44 -7.48
C PRO A 175 18.70 -17.45 -7.17
N LYS A 176 19.48 -17.04 -8.18
CA LYS A 176 20.54 -16.03 -8.06
C LYS A 176 20.06 -14.61 -8.29
N ARG A 177 18.87 -14.42 -8.86
CA ARG A 177 18.33 -13.09 -9.14
C ARG A 177 17.98 -12.37 -7.83
N PRO A 178 18.42 -11.11 -7.65
CA PRO A 178 18.04 -10.29 -6.51
C PRO A 178 16.53 -10.08 -6.44
N LEU A 179 16.01 -9.86 -5.24
CA LEU A 179 14.59 -9.68 -4.98
C LEU A 179 14.33 -8.29 -4.41
N ILE A 180 13.32 -7.60 -4.93
CA ILE A 180 12.70 -6.46 -4.26
C ILE A 180 11.31 -6.92 -3.83
N LEU A 181 10.97 -6.71 -2.57
CA LEU A 181 9.62 -6.95 -2.07
C LEU A 181 8.93 -5.61 -1.85
N ALA A 182 7.69 -5.47 -2.30
CA ALA A 182 6.96 -4.23 -2.13
C ALA A 182 5.48 -4.52 -1.87
N GLY A 183 4.86 -3.69 -1.05
CA GLY A 183 3.43 -3.75 -0.77
C GLY A 183 2.88 -2.40 -0.43
N HIS A 184 1.56 -2.24 -0.59
CA HIS A 184 0.83 -1.05 -0.14
C HIS A 184 -0.38 -1.45 0.70
N SER A 185 -0.68 -0.73 1.78
CA SER A 185 -1.91 -0.93 2.56
C SER A 185 -2.07 -2.39 3.02
N GLN A 186 -3.17 -3.08 2.67
CA GLN A 186 -3.34 -4.52 2.89
C GLN A 186 -2.17 -5.36 2.36
N GLY A 187 -1.61 -4.99 1.20
CA GLY A 187 -0.45 -5.67 0.65
C GLY A 187 0.80 -5.47 1.48
N ALA A 188 0.95 -4.32 2.15
CA ALA A 188 2.03 -4.09 3.11
C ALA A 188 1.81 -4.87 4.42
N LEU A 189 0.58 -5.01 4.90
CA LEU A 189 0.23 -5.94 6.00
C LEU A 189 0.61 -7.40 5.66
N HIS A 190 0.29 -7.85 4.44
CA HIS A 190 0.67 -9.19 4.01
C HIS A 190 2.18 -9.31 3.80
N LEU A 191 2.84 -8.27 3.29
CA LEU A 191 4.29 -8.24 3.17
C LEU A 191 4.97 -8.33 4.54
N SER A 192 4.47 -7.63 5.55
CA SER A 192 5.07 -7.67 6.89
C SER A 192 4.95 -9.06 7.52
N ARG A 193 3.84 -9.76 7.28
CA ARG A 193 3.68 -11.17 7.69
C ARG A 193 4.59 -12.10 6.89
N LEU A 194 4.71 -11.90 5.58
CA LEU A 194 5.60 -12.69 4.70
C LEU A 194 7.07 -12.53 5.11
N LEU A 195 7.49 -11.32 5.47
CA LEU A 195 8.82 -11.05 6.02
C LEU A 195 9.08 -11.88 7.29
N THR A 196 8.14 -11.89 8.24
CA THR A 196 8.23 -12.67 9.47
C THR A 196 8.20 -14.18 9.24
N ASP A 197 7.30 -14.67 8.38
CA ASP A 197 7.07 -16.10 8.21
C ASP A 197 8.07 -16.77 7.26
N ARG A 198 8.57 -16.04 6.27
CA ARG A 198 9.44 -16.58 5.21
C ARG A 198 10.85 -16.02 5.33
N VAL A 199 11.02 -14.70 5.29
CA VAL A 199 12.35 -14.08 5.20
C VAL A 199 13.14 -14.24 6.50
N ALA A 200 12.53 -13.97 7.65
CA ALA A 200 13.19 -14.10 8.96
C ALA A 200 13.66 -15.53 9.26
N LYS A 201 12.95 -16.52 8.74
CA LYS A 201 13.21 -17.95 8.97
C LYS A 201 14.12 -18.57 7.90
N THR A 202 14.44 -17.86 6.82
CA THR A 202 15.16 -18.42 5.66
C THR A 202 16.38 -17.56 5.29
N PRO A 203 17.59 -17.85 5.82
CA PRO A 203 18.79 -17.06 5.56
C PRO A 203 19.15 -16.92 4.07
N ALA A 204 18.91 -17.97 3.27
CA ALA A 204 19.16 -17.93 1.84
C ALA A 204 18.24 -16.94 1.09
N LEU A 205 16.97 -16.86 1.49
CA LEU A 205 16.03 -15.89 0.95
C LEU A 205 16.40 -14.48 1.38
N LYS A 206 16.71 -14.29 2.67
CA LYS A 206 17.14 -13.00 3.24
C LYS A 206 18.31 -12.39 2.47
N ARG A 207 19.31 -13.21 2.09
CA ARG A 207 20.48 -12.76 1.32
C ARG A 207 20.17 -12.30 -0.10
N ARG A 208 18.98 -12.58 -0.64
CA ARG A 208 18.56 -12.12 -1.96
C ARG A 208 17.80 -10.79 -1.93
N ILE A 209 17.40 -10.32 -0.74
CA ILE A 209 16.56 -9.12 -0.62
C ILE A 209 17.41 -7.86 -0.79
N VAL A 210 17.15 -7.11 -1.85
CA VAL A 210 17.70 -5.77 -2.07
C VAL A 210 17.09 -4.78 -1.09
N ALA A 211 15.75 -4.74 -1.03
CA ALA A 211 14.99 -3.92 -0.11
C ALA A 211 13.53 -4.43 -0.01
N ALA A 212 12.88 -4.12 1.11
CA ALA A 212 11.46 -4.35 1.31
C ALA A 212 10.72 -3.03 1.56
N TYR A 213 9.81 -2.66 0.65
CA TYR A 213 8.99 -1.44 0.72
C TYR A 213 7.62 -1.78 1.31
N VAL A 214 7.47 -1.62 2.63
CA VAL A 214 6.26 -1.94 3.40
C VAL A 214 5.45 -0.66 3.61
N VAL A 215 4.87 -0.13 2.53
CA VAL A 215 4.36 1.25 2.46
C VAL A 215 2.88 1.32 2.82
N GLY A 216 2.44 2.40 3.48
CA GLY A 216 1.05 2.57 3.87
C GLY A 216 0.63 1.55 4.93
N TRP A 217 1.54 1.11 5.78
CA TRP A 217 1.20 0.27 6.93
C TRP A 217 2.10 0.60 8.13
N PRO A 218 1.54 0.79 9.34
CA PRO A 218 2.34 1.07 10.51
C PRO A 218 3.18 -0.16 10.92
N ILE A 219 4.47 0.05 11.14
CA ILE A 219 5.41 -0.99 11.61
C ILE A 219 6.07 -0.51 12.89
N SER A 220 5.83 -1.21 14.01
CA SER A 220 6.50 -0.88 15.28
C SER A 220 7.99 -1.20 15.21
N MET A 221 8.83 -0.23 15.57
CA MET A 221 10.29 -0.42 15.65
C MET A 221 10.69 -1.46 16.71
N THR A 222 9.84 -1.70 17.72
CA THR A 222 10.14 -2.58 18.87
C THR A 222 9.24 -3.82 18.93
N ALA A 223 7.98 -3.72 18.52
CA ALA A 223 7.03 -4.83 18.57
C ALA A 223 6.96 -5.65 17.27
N ASP A 224 7.36 -5.07 16.13
CA ASP A 224 7.26 -5.74 14.81
C ASP A 224 8.63 -5.98 14.17
N LEU A 225 9.37 -4.91 13.91
CA LEU A 225 10.62 -4.93 13.14
C LEU A 225 11.62 -6.01 13.58
N PRO A 226 11.83 -6.29 14.89
CA PRO A 226 12.78 -7.33 15.32
C PRO A 226 12.45 -8.74 14.83
N ALA A 227 11.17 -9.05 14.57
CA ALA A 227 10.71 -10.35 14.10
C ALA A 227 10.65 -10.47 12.56
N MET A 228 10.74 -9.36 11.82
CA MET A 228 10.56 -9.32 10.36
C MET A 228 11.81 -9.74 9.58
N GLY A 229 12.92 -10.01 10.26
CA GLY A 229 14.12 -10.60 9.65
C GLY A 229 15.06 -9.65 8.92
N LEU A 230 14.68 -8.38 8.71
CA LEU A 230 15.51 -7.33 8.10
C LEU A 230 15.49 -6.09 9.01
N PRO A 231 16.60 -5.33 9.11
CA PRO A 231 16.61 -4.06 9.82
C PRO A 231 15.86 -2.97 9.04
N ALA A 232 15.51 -1.87 9.71
CA ALA A 232 15.15 -0.63 9.02
C ALA A 232 16.34 -0.12 8.19
N CYS A 233 16.07 0.48 7.03
CA CYS A 233 17.11 1.16 6.26
C CYS A 233 17.61 2.39 7.02
N ALA A 234 18.92 2.61 7.06
CA ALA A 234 19.57 3.71 7.74
C ALA A 234 20.26 4.69 6.77
N THR A 235 20.58 4.26 5.55
CA THR A 235 21.16 5.10 4.49
C THR A 235 20.49 4.86 3.14
N PRO A 236 20.63 5.80 2.18
CA PRO A 236 20.00 5.69 0.86
C PRO A 236 20.46 4.50 0.03
N ASP A 237 21.66 3.99 0.28
CA ASP A 237 22.34 2.91 -0.44
C ASP A 237 22.37 1.58 0.32
N GLN A 238 21.92 1.56 1.58
CA GLN A 238 21.83 0.31 2.35
C GLN A 238 20.89 -0.68 1.66
N THR A 239 21.34 -1.92 1.53
CA THR A 239 20.51 -3.03 1.03
C THR A 239 20.16 -4.01 2.14
N GLY A 240 19.24 -4.93 1.86
CA GLY A 240 18.78 -5.92 2.84
C GLY A 240 18.07 -5.27 4.02
N CYS A 241 17.24 -4.26 3.76
CA CYS A 241 16.56 -3.47 4.78
C CYS A 241 15.11 -3.13 4.41
N ILE A 242 14.35 -2.66 5.39
CA ILE A 242 12.93 -2.32 5.29
C ILE A 242 12.76 -0.80 5.25
N LEU A 243 11.92 -0.33 4.32
CA LEU A 243 11.40 1.02 4.25
C LEU A 243 9.89 1.00 4.51
N SER A 244 9.38 2.04 5.16
CA SER A 244 7.95 2.26 5.35
C SER A 244 7.68 3.75 5.54
N TRP A 245 6.51 4.22 5.09
CA TRP A 245 5.99 5.55 5.38
C TRP A 245 4.46 5.54 5.25
N GLN A 246 3.85 6.57 5.84
CA GLN A 246 2.41 6.85 5.78
C GLN A 246 2.27 8.36 5.62
N SER A 247 1.73 8.82 4.48
CA SER A 247 1.73 10.24 4.10
C SER A 247 0.52 11.01 4.64
N PHE A 248 0.79 12.13 5.34
CA PHE A 248 -0.23 13.03 5.87
C PHE A 248 0.07 14.49 5.55
N GLY A 249 -0.93 15.23 5.10
CA GLY A 249 -0.89 16.68 5.00
C GLY A 249 -1.09 17.35 6.36
N GLU A 250 -0.76 18.62 6.46
CA GLU A 250 -0.83 19.40 7.69
C GLU A 250 -2.15 20.19 7.80
N PRO A 251 -2.83 20.18 8.97
CA PRO A 251 -2.50 19.40 10.16
C PRO A 251 -2.81 17.91 9.96
N ALA A 252 -1.89 17.03 10.38
CA ALA A 252 -2.06 15.60 10.28
C ALA A 252 -2.93 15.07 11.42
N ASP A 253 -3.92 14.23 11.10
CA ASP A 253 -4.71 13.48 12.09
C ASP A 253 -4.65 11.97 11.80
N PRO A 254 -3.68 11.26 12.41
CA PRO A 254 -3.50 9.83 12.23
C PRO A 254 -4.32 8.97 13.20
N SER A 255 -5.27 9.54 13.94
CA SER A 255 -6.03 8.85 15.01
C SER A 255 -6.69 7.55 14.53
N LEU A 256 -7.29 7.55 13.33
CA LEU A 256 -7.94 6.37 12.74
C LEU A 256 -6.98 5.16 12.58
N ILE A 257 -5.69 5.41 12.38
CA ILE A 257 -4.68 4.36 12.26
C ILE A 257 -4.12 4.00 13.65
N LEU A 258 -3.74 5.02 14.43
CA LEU A 258 -3.08 4.82 15.72
C LEU A 258 -3.99 4.15 16.75
N ASP A 259 -5.29 4.47 16.78
CA ASP A 259 -6.23 3.92 17.76
C ASP A 259 -6.40 2.41 17.59
N VAL A 260 -6.42 1.91 16.34
CA VAL A 260 -6.49 0.48 16.04
C VAL A 260 -5.12 -0.17 16.27
N PHE A 261 -4.05 0.45 15.78
CA PHE A 261 -2.69 -0.08 15.92
C PHE A 261 -2.30 -0.28 17.39
N ASP A 262 -2.60 0.68 18.27
CA ASP A 262 -2.29 0.65 19.70
C ASP A 262 -3.07 -0.42 20.49
N GLN A 263 -4.13 -0.99 19.92
CA GLN A 263 -4.91 -2.08 20.52
C GLN A 263 -4.35 -3.48 20.18
N THR A 264 -3.33 -3.56 19.34
CA THR A 264 -2.79 -4.84 18.85
C THR A 264 -1.41 -5.16 19.42
N ASN A 265 -1.06 -6.45 19.38
CA ASN A 265 0.30 -6.91 19.65
C ASN A 265 1.07 -7.02 18.33
N GLY A 266 2.38 -6.76 18.40
CA GLY A 266 3.29 -6.93 17.27
C GLY A 266 3.76 -8.37 17.09
N TYR A 267 4.55 -8.59 16.05
CA TYR A 267 5.09 -9.93 15.71
C TYR A 267 6.00 -10.54 16.80
N THR A 268 6.55 -9.74 17.72
CA THR A 268 7.29 -10.25 18.89
C THR A 268 6.39 -10.70 20.03
N GLY A 269 5.07 -10.49 19.92
CA GLY A 269 4.10 -10.67 21.00
C GLY A 269 3.98 -9.48 21.96
N ALA A 270 4.88 -8.48 21.86
CA ALA A 270 4.81 -7.26 22.65
C ALA A 270 3.68 -6.32 22.17
N PRO A 271 3.08 -5.50 23.05
CA PRO A 271 2.07 -4.53 22.63
C PRO A 271 2.65 -3.45 21.72
N ARG A 272 1.91 -3.05 20.68
CA ARG A 272 2.27 -1.93 19.80
C ARG A 272 1.96 -0.56 20.40
N LYS A 273 1.16 -0.51 21.47
CA LYS A 273 0.71 0.70 22.15
C LYS A 273 1.86 1.65 22.44
N GLY A 274 1.77 2.88 21.93
CA GLY A 274 2.75 3.94 22.20
C GLY A 274 4.12 3.72 21.56
N THR A 275 4.33 2.67 20.77
CA THR A 275 5.62 2.42 20.13
C THR A 275 5.89 3.42 18.99
N GLN A 276 7.17 3.68 18.75
CA GLN A 276 7.63 4.42 17.57
C GLN A 276 7.44 3.56 16.34
N MET A 277 6.86 4.12 15.28
CA MET A 277 6.71 3.45 14.00
C MET A 277 7.89 3.79 13.08
N LEU A 278 8.23 2.84 12.21
CA LEU A 278 9.20 3.04 11.15
C LEU A 278 8.68 4.13 10.18
N CYS A 279 9.52 5.13 9.94
CA CYS A 279 9.29 6.14 8.91
C CYS A 279 10.59 6.40 8.15
N THR A 280 10.56 6.15 6.85
CA THR A 280 11.62 6.49 5.91
C THR A 280 11.16 7.66 5.06
N ASN A 281 11.98 8.69 4.90
CA ASN A 281 11.65 9.76 3.97
C ASN A 281 11.87 9.27 2.53
N PRO A 282 10.82 9.13 1.70
CA PRO A 282 10.95 8.62 0.34
C PRO A 282 11.73 9.57 -0.58
N LEU A 283 11.88 10.85 -0.22
CA LEU A 283 12.70 11.81 -0.98
C LEU A 283 14.20 11.55 -0.86
N THR A 284 14.64 11.00 0.28
CA THR A 284 16.06 10.78 0.59
C THR A 284 16.44 9.32 0.67
N GLY A 285 15.49 8.42 0.89
CA GLY A 285 15.75 7.01 1.18
C GLY A 285 16.29 6.76 2.59
N THR A 286 16.20 7.75 3.48
CA THR A 286 16.77 7.74 4.84
C THR A 286 15.71 8.10 5.90
N PRO A 287 15.63 7.40 7.04
CA PRO A 287 14.77 7.79 8.15
C PRO A 287 15.16 9.15 8.76
N GLY A 288 14.16 9.91 9.23
CA GLY A 288 14.37 11.10 10.06
C GLY A 288 14.98 12.32 9.36
N VAL A 289 15.46 12.20 8.12
CA VAL A 289 15.99 13.33 7.34
C VAL A 289 14.83 14.06 6.67
N ALA A 290 14.62 15.33 7.02
CA ALA A 290 13.67 16.19 6.31
C ALA A 290 14.21 16.56 4.92
N ALA A 291 13.32 16.72 3.94
CA ALA A 291 13.70 17.16 2.61
C ALA A 291 12.69 18.17 2.04
N PRO A 292 13.17 19.25 1.39
CA PRO A 292 12.32 20.24 0.77
C PRO A 292 11.64 19.68 -0.47
N ALA A 293 10.59 20.34 -0.94
CA ALA A 293 9.85 19.93 -2.13
C ALA A 293 10.74 19.81 -3.38
N THR A 294 11.82 20.61 -3.48
CA THR A 294 12.81 20.53 -4.57
C THR A 294 13.54 19.18 -4.64
N ALA A 295 13.52 18.36 -3.58
CA ALA A 295 14.03 16.99 -3.60
C ALA A 295 13.04 15.97 -4.17
N ASN A 296 11.77 16.35 -4.41
CA ASN A 296 10.80 15.53 -5.10
C ASN A 296 11.12 15.50 -6.59
N LEU A 297 11.64 14.36 -7.06
CA LEU A 297 12.00 14.10 -8.45
C LEU A 297 10.76 13.99 -9.34
N GLY A 298 9.59 13.71 -8.75
CA GLY A 298 8.38 13.58 -9.52
C GLY A 298 7.20 12.98 -8.75
N THR A 299 6.18 13.80 -8.55
CA THR A 299 4.83 13.39 -8.16
C THR A 299 4.04 12.99 -9.41
N LEU A 300 3.34 11.86 -9.36
CA LEU A 300 2.48 11.34 -10.42
C LEU A 300 1.07 11.92 -10.31
N TYR A 301 0.62 12.59 -11.38
CA TYR A 301 -0.72 13.13 -11.53
C TYR A 301 -1.45 12.40 -12.65
N PRO A 302 -2.42 11.52 -12.33
CA PRO A 302 -3.17 10.80 -13.35
C PRO A 302 -4.09 11.75 -14.13
N SER A 303 -4.31 11.44 -15.41
CA SER A 303 -5.34 12.10 -16.23
C SER A 303 -6.74 11.81 -15.67
N ALA A 304 -7.73 12.62 -16.05
CA ALA A 304 -9.11 12.42 -15.60
C ALA A 304 -9.70 11.05 -15.97
N ASP A 305 -9.27 10.46 -17.09
CA ASP A 305 -9.67 9.12 -17.53
C ASP A 305 -8.75 8.00 -17.00
N LEU A 306 -7.74 8.33 -16.20
CA LEU A 306 -6.78 7.42 -15.57
C LEU A 306 -5.97 6.57 -16.55
N LYS A 307 -5.91 6.96 -17.83
CA LYS A 307 -5.15 6.24 -18.87
C LYS A 307 -3.71 6.70 -18.97
N THR A 308 -3.46 7.99 -18.73
CA THR A 308 -2.12 8.60 -18.77
C THR A 308 -1.84 9.30 -17.45
N ALA A 309 -0.60 9.74 -17.25
CA ALA A 309 -0.24 10.58 -16.13
C ALA A 309 0.91 11.50 -16.50
N ALA A 310 0.93 12.68 -15.87
CA ALA A 310 2.05 13.59 -15.88
C ALA A 310 2.91 13.39 -14.62
N ILE A 311 4.21 13.66 -14.74
CA ILE A 311 5.12 13.71 -13.60
C ILE A 311 5.52 15.16 -13.38
N ALA A 312 5.37 15.66 -12.16
CA ALA A 312 5.81 17.00 -11.79
C ALA A 312 6.76 16.95 -10.59
N ALA A 313 7.98 17.43 -10.80
CA ALA A 313 8.99 17.58 -9.75
C ALA A 313 8.69 18.80 -8.86
N GLY A 314 9.33 18.87 -7.69
CA GLY A 314 9.28 20.07 -6.86
C GLY A 314 7.98 20.27 -6.07
N LYS A 315 7.10 19.25 -5.98
CA LYS A 315 5.73 19.42 -5.49
C LYS A 315 5.51 19.14 -4.01
N VAL A 316 6.21 18.14 -3.48
CA VAL A 316 5.88 17.56 -2.17
C VAL A 316 7.13 17.53 -1.31
N PRO A 317 7.23 18.34 -0.23
CA PRO A 317 8.27 18.14 0.78
C PRO A 317 7.95 16.89 1.59
N ALA A 318 8.90 16.41 2.39
CA ALA A 318 8.64 15.28 3.27
C ALA A 318 9.50 15.34 4.52
N LYS A 319 8.91 15.00 5.66
CA LYS A 319 9.60 14.87 6.94
C LYS A 319 8.91 13.81 7.80
N CYS A 320 9.70 12.95 8.43
CA CYS A 320 9.18 12.02 9.44
C CYS A 320 9.02 12.77 10.77
N GLU A 321 7.83 12.75 11.34
CA GLU A 321 7.50 13.46 12.58
C GLU A 321 6.72 12.58 13.57
N GLY A 322 6.70 13.03 14.83
CA GLY A 322 5.99 12.39 15.93
C GLY A 322 6.33 10.90 16.05
N ARG A 323 5.29 10.06 16.08
CA ARG A 323 5.40 8.59 16.23
C ARG A 323 5.79 7.86 14.94
N GLY A 324 6.28 8.55 13.91
CA GLY A 324 6.68 7.95 12.63
C GLY A 324 5.66 8.18 11.51
N ILE A 325 5.06 9.37 11.48
CA ILE A 325 4.17 9.83 10.41
C ILE A 325 4.99 10.65 9.42
N LEU A 326 4.78 10.46 8.11
CA LEU A 326 5.42 11.28 7.09
C LEU A 326 4.55 12.50 6.80
N THR A 327 4.95 13.68 7.27
CA THR A 327 4.28 14.94 6.93
C THR A 327 4.73 15.45 5.57
N ILE A 328 3.79 15.98 4.79
CA ILE A 328 4.01 16.43 3.40
C ILE A 328 3.70 17.92 3.18
N GLY A 329 3.69 18.72 4.25
CA GLY A 329 3.19 20.09 4.23
C GLY A 329 1.68 20.13 3.96
N GLU A 330 1.19 21.13 3.22
CA GLU A 330 -0.25 21.24 2.86
C GLU A 330 -0.74 20.05 2.00
N GLY A 331 0.19 19.39 1.29
CA GLY A 331 -0.10 18.31 0.37
C GLY A 331 -0.64 18.80 -1.00
N PRO A 332 -0.34 18.08 -2.09
CA PRO A 332 -0.73 18.50 -3.43
C PRO A 332 -2.19 18.11 -3.78
N SER A 333 -2.80 18.83 -4.73
CA SER A 333 -4.07 18.40 -5.33
C SER A 333 -3.84 17.25 -6.34
N VAL A 334 -3.80 16.01 -5.83
CA VAL A 334 -3.55 14.78 -6.62
C VAL A 334 -4.80 13.98 -6.95
N GLY A 335 -5.97 14.43 -6.49
CA GLY A 335 -7.27 13.84 -6.80
C GLY A 335 -8.20 13.77 -5.58
N PRO A 336 -9.35 13.10 -5.72
CA PRO A 336 -10.42 13.14 -4.73
C PRO A 336 -10.27 12.13 -3.58
N TYR A 337 -9.19 11.35 -3.54
CA TYR A 337 -9.03 10.21 -2.61
C TYR A 337 -8.16 10.51 -1.39
N VAL A 338 -8.04 11.80 -1.02
CA VAL A 338 -7.48 12.18 0.29
C VAL A 338 -8.50 11.79 1.36
N LEU A 339 -8.07 10.92 2.28
CA LEU A 339 -8.91 10.37 3.33
C LEU A 339 -9.04 11.38 4.50
N PRO A 340 -10.04 11.21 5.39
CA PRO A 340 -10.17 12.03 6.59
C PRO A 340 -8.87 12.14 7.39
N GLY A 341 -8.63 13.31 7.98
CA GLY A 341 -7.42 13.60 8.74
C GLY A 341 -6.21 14.02 7.90
N ASN A 342 -6.44 14.54 6.69
CA ASN A 342 -5.41 14.86 5.71
C ASN A 342 -4.54 13.66 5.36
N ASN A 343 -5.17 12.48 5.27
CA ASN A 343 -4.45 11.25 5.04
C ASN A 343 -4.34 10.96 3.54
N TYR A 344 -3.12 10.98 3.01
CA TYR A 344 -2.80 10.76 1.61
C TYR A 344 -2.47 9.29 1.28
N HIS A 345 -2.86 8.34 2.14
CA HIS A 345 -2.60 6.89 2.02
C HIS A 345 -2.72 6.32 0.61
N VAL A 346 -3.80 6.64 -0.11
CA VAL A 346 -4.04 6.15 -1.48
C VAL A 346 -2.90 6.53 -2.45
N TYR A 347 -2.21 7.63 -2.13
CA TYR A 347 -1.18 8.28 -2.93
C TYR A 347 0.25 8.04 -2.41
N ASP A 348 0.48 7.21 -1.40
CA ASP A 348 1.81 7.04 -0.76
C ASP A 348 2.94 6.76 -1.77
N TYR A 349 2.67 5.98 -2.82
CA TYR A 349 3.62 5.76 -3.92
C TYR A 349 3.59 6.89 -4.96
N SER A 350 2.42 7.36 -5.38
CA SER A 350 2.30 8.34 -6.46
C SER A 350 2.88 9.72 -6.09
N LEU A 351 2.81 10.13 -4.82
CA LEU A 351 3.45 11.35 -4.32
C LEU A 351 4.97 11.37 -4.57
N PHE A 352 5.59 10.20 -4.60
CA PHE A 352 7.03 10.04 -4.67
C PHE A 352 7.46 9.11 -5.79
N TRP A 353 6.64 8.95 -6.83
CA TRP A 353 6.79 7.90 -7.84
C TRP A 353 8.21 7.86 -8.44
N ALA A 354 8.73 9.02 -8.86
CA ALA A 354 10.07 9.11 -9.44
C ALA A 354 11.19 8.91 -8.39
N ASN A 355 10.96 9.33 -7.14
CA ASN A 355 11.90 9.10 -6.05
C ASN A 355 11.97 7.61 -5.67
N VAL A 356 10.84 6.92 -5.59
CA VAL A 356 10.77 5.47 -5.31
C VAL A 356 11.48 4.69 -6.42
N ARG A 357 11.25 5.06 -7.68
CA ARG A 357 11.97 4.49 -8.81
C ARG A 357 13.49 4.63 -8.68
N ALA A 358 13.95 5.87 -8.44
CA ALA A 358 15.38 6.15 -8.28
C ALA A 358 15.98 5.46 -7.04
N ASP A 359 15.22 5.30 -5.96
CA ASP A 359 15.63 4.57 -4.75
C ASP A 359 15.81 3.08 -5.03
N ALA A 360 14.83 2.45 -5.68
CA ALA A 360 14.91 1.03 -6.04
C ALA A 360 16.08 0.72 -6.99
N GLU A 361 16.28 1.54 -8.02
CA GLU A 361 17.42 1.43 -8.95
C GLU A 361 18.76 1.62 -8.23
N ARG A 362 18.85 2.60 -7.32
CA ARG A 362 20.07 2.88 -6.54
C ARG A 362 20.41 1.73 -5.59
N ARG A 363 19.44 1.19 -4.84
CA ARG A 363 19.67 0.06 -3.93
C ARG A 363 20.03 -1.20 -4.69
N LEU A 364 19.39 -1.45 -5.84
CA LEU A 364 19.76 -2.57 -6.70
C LEU A 364 21.20 -2.45 -7.19
N LYS A 365 21.63 -1.26 -7.59
CA LYS A 365 23.03 -1.01 -8.00
C LYS A 365 24.03 -1.21 -6.84
N ALA A 366 23.62 -0.90 -5.61
CA ALA A 366 24.44 -1.10 -4.42
C ALA A 366 24.50 -2.56 -3.95
N PHE A 367 23.55 -3.39 -4.36
CA PHE A 367 23.44 -4.80 -3.98
C PHE A 367 24.57 -5.61 -4.62
N ARG A 368 25.29 -6.37 -3.78
CA ARG A 368 26.46 -7.18 -4.17
C ARG A 368 26.23 -8.65 -3.95
#